data_AF-A0A7H0LLX0-F1
#
_entry.id   AF-A0A7H0LLX0-F1
#
_cell.length_a   1.000
_cell.length_b   1.000
_cell.length_c   1.000
_cell.angle_alpha   90.00
_cell.angle_beta   90.00
_cell.angle_gamma   90.00
#
_symmetry.space_group_name_H-M   'P 1'
#
loop_
_entity.id
_entity.type
_entity.pdbx_description
1 polymer ?
#
loop_
_entity_poly.entity_id
_entity_poly.type
_entity_poly.pdbx_seq_one_letter_code
_entity_poly.pdbx_strand_id
1 'polypeptide(L)'
;MVHTRSLAGIVEIDGLKYEWQLQREPQFTADGWKGMTVSLRQIDTQREAFLEFPTPKRLLKGLPKGRSQINDVIAARGVRAALSAGWEPASRGKPMVFMVDANGD
;
A
#
# COMPACT_ATOMS: atom_id res chain seq x y z
N MET A 1 20.29 -10.25 -6.27
CA MET A 1 18.93 -10.65 -5.85
C MET A 1 17.94 -9.90 -6.72
N VAL A 2 17.11 -10.60 -7.48
CA VAL A 2 16.13 -10.00 -8.39
C VAL A 2 15.06 -9.33 -7.53
N HIS A 3 14.99 -7.99 -7.58
CA HIS A 3 13.86 -7.27 -7.00
C HIS A 3 12.66 -7.53 -7.92
N THR A 4 11.98 -8.66 -7.70
CA THR A 4 10.77 -9.03 -8.43
C THR A 4 9.80 -7.89 -8.29
N ARG A 5 9.36 -7.32 -9.42
CA ARG A 5 8.33 -6.28 -9.49
C ARG A 5 7.00 -6.93 -9.12
N SER A 6 6.81 -7.17 -7.84
CA SER A 6 5.60 -7.78 -7.33
C SER A 6 4.58 -6.66 -7.18
N LEU A 7 3.52 -6.71 -7.98
CA LEU A 7 2.34 -5.85 -7.80
C LEU A 7 1.38 -6.47 -6.77
N ALA A 8 1.70 -7.65 -6.25
CA ALA A 8 0.99 -8.29 -5.17
C ALA A 8 1.98 -9.20 -4.42
N GLY A 9 1.73 -9.43 -3.14
CA GLY A 9 2.54 -10.30 -2.31
C GLY A 9 1.84 -10.65 -1.01
N ILE A 10 2.48 -11.52 -0.22
CA ILE A 10 1.98 -11.91 1.10
C ILE A 10 3.08 -11.58 2.11
N VAL A 11 2.73 -10.80 3.13
CA VAL A 11 3.62 -10.44 4.24
C VAL A 11 3.09 -11.05 5.53
N GLU A 12 3.99 -11.59 6.34
CA GLU A 12 3.65 -12.11 7.67
C GLU A 12 4.01 -11.06 8.71
N ILE A 13 3.03 -10.64 9.52
CA ILE A 13 3.18 -9.66 10.59
C ILE A 13 2.56 -10.24 11.85
N ASP A 14 3.36 -10.34 12.92
CA ASP A 14 2.92 -10.87 14.21
C ASP A 14 2.29 -12.28 14.11
N GLY A 15 2.79 -13.10 13.18
CA GLY A 15 2.30 -14.46 12.91
C GLY A 15 1.01 -14.53 12.08
N LEU A 16 0.47 -13.39 11.65
CA LEU A 16 -0.68 -13.29 10.76
C LEU A 16 -0.23 -12.98 9.34
N LYS A 17 -0.83 -13.65 8.36
CA LYS A 17 -0.51 -13.45 6.94
C LYS A 17 -1.44 -12.41 6.35
N TYR A 18 -0.86 -11.42 5.70
CA TYR A 18 -1.56 -10.34 5.02
C TYR A 18 -1.17 -10.36 3.55
N GLU A 19 -2.16 -10.51 2.69
CA GLU A 19 -2.02 -10.28 1.27
C GLU A 19 -2.10 -8.78 1.00
N TRP A 20 -1.19 -8.29 0.15
CA TRP A 20 -1.21 -6.94 -0.34
C TRP A 20 -1.20 -6.97 -1.87
N GLN A 21 -1.92 -6.05 -2.49
CA GLN A 21 -1.99 -5.91 -3.93
C GLN A 21 -2.07 -4.45 -4.33
N LEU A 22 -1.20 -4.05 -5.25
CA LEU A 22 -1.21 -2.75 -5.87
C LEU A 22 -2.38 -2.65 -6.85
N GLN A 23 -3.39 -1.86 -6.49
CA GLN A 23 -4.59 -1.62 -7.30
C GLN A 23 -4.34 -0.52 -8.34
N ARG A 24 -3.60 0.53 -7.95
CA ARG A 24 -3.33 1.68 -8.82
C ARG A 24 -1.88 2.11 -8.68
N GLU A 25 -1.16 2.10 -9.79
CA GLU A 25 0.19 2.65 -9.88
C GLU A 25 0.17 4.19 -9.99
N PRO A 26 1.24 4.87 -9.53
CA PRO A 26 1.37 6.30 -9.67
C PRO A 26 1.53 6.69 -11.15
N GLN A 27 0.51 7.36 -11.70
CA GLN A 27 0.48 7.78 -13.08
C GLN A 27 0.46 9.31 -13.18
N PHE A 28 1.20 9.83 -14.15
CA PHE A 28 1.12 11.24 -14.53
C PHE A 28 0.02 11.37 -15.58
N THR A 29 -1.01 12.15 -15.27
CA THR A 29 -2.14 12.45 -16.16
C THR A 29 -2.14 13.94 -16.49
N ALA A 30 -2.96 14.37 -17.45
CA ALA A 30 -3.07 15.79 -17.81
C ALA A 30 -3.49 16.69 -16.62
N ASP A 31 -4.22 16.13 -15.65
CA ASP A 31 -4.66 16.78 -14.41
C ASP A 31 -3.58 16.80 -13.30
N GLY A 32 -2.39 16.25 -13.59
CA GLY A 32 -1.29 16.10 -12.66
C GLY A 32 -1.05 14.66 -12.24
N TRP A 33 -0.28 14.51 -11.16
CA TRP A 33 0.09 13.21 -10.62
C TRP A 33 -1.04 12.56 -9.83
N LYS A 34 -1.47 11.37 -10.27
CA LYS A 34 -2.33 10.50 -9.45
C LYS A 34 -1.45 9.65 -8.54
N GLY A 35 -1.85 9.59 -7.28
CA GLY A 35 -1.23 8.77 -6.25
C GLY A 35 -1.37 7.28 -6.52
N MET A 36 -0.91 6.50 -5.56
CA MET A 36 -0.83 5.05 -5.65
C MET A 36 -1.80 4.43 -4.64
N THR A 37 -2.51 3.36 -5.02
CA THR A 37 -3.46 2.69 -4.12
C THR A 37 -3.10 1.22 -3.98
N VAL A 38 -2.93 0.76 -2.74
CA VAL A 38 -2.64 -0.64 -2.40
C VAL A 38 -3.78 -1.20 -1.58
N SER A 39 -4.37 -2.32 -1.98
CA SER A 39 -5.29 -3.09 -1.14
C SER A 39 -4.50 -4.03 -0.23
N LEU A 40 -4.94 -4.14 1.01
CA LEU A 40 -4.44 -5.03 2.03
C LEU A 40 -5.59 -5.90 2.50
N ARG A 41 -5.31 -7.18 2.73
CA ARG A 41 -6.30 -8.13 3.22
C ARG A 41 -5.60 -9.18 4.07
N GLN A 42 -6.13 -9.46 5.26
CA GLN A 42 -5.61 -10.58 6.03
C GLN A 42 -6.15 -11.90 5.47
N ILE A 43 -5.28 -12.91 5.37
CA ILE A 43 -5.69 -14.29 5.08
C ILE A 43 -6.69 -14.73 6.16
N ASP A 44 -7.69 -15.51 5.74
CA ASP A 44 -8.84 -15.91 6.57
C ASP A 44 -9.82 -14.79 6.98
N THR A 45 -9.66 -13.59 6.42
CA THR A 45 -10.59 -12.47 6.62
C THR A 45 -11.20 -11.97 5.30
N GLN A 46 -12.33 -11.29 5.42
CA GLN A 46 -13.04 -10.66 4.30
C GLN A 46 -12.88 -9.13 4.29
N ARG A 47 -12.24 -8.54 5.30
CA ARG A 47 -12.12 -7.09 5.41
C ARG A 47 -10.86 -6.62 4.68
N GLU A 48 -11.06 -5.80 3.66
CA GLU A 48 -9.97 -5.15 2.94
C GLU A 48 -9.70 -3.75 3.51
N ALA A 49 -8.43 -3.36 3.54
CA ALA A 49 -7.99 -1.98 3.73
C ALA A 49 -7.38 -1.47 2.44
N PHE A 50 -7.70 -0.24 2.05
CA PHE A 50 -7.03 0.43 0.95
C PHE A 50 -6.09 1.47 1.52
N LEU A 51 -4.83 1.39 1.16
CA LEU A 51 -3.82 2.40 1.44
C LEU A 51 -3.68 3.31 0.23
N GLU A 52 -4.03 4.57 0.40
CA GLU A 52 -3.76 5.61 -0.57
C GLU A 52 -2.47 6.32 -0.20
N PHE A 53 -1.46 6.12 -1.04
CA PHE A 53 -0.19 6.82 -0.93
C PHE A 53 -0.27 8.11 -1.76
N PRO A 54 -0.02 9.28 -1.16
CA PRO A 54 0.03 10.53 -1.88
C PRO A 54 1.22 10.51 -2.83
N THR A 55 1.12 11.33 -3.87
CA THR A 55 2.17 11.44 -4.88
C THR A 55 3.52 11.72 -4.20
N PRO A 56 4.56 10.87 -4.40
CA PRO A 56 5.84 11.10 -3.76
C PRO A 56 6.36 12.49 -4.14
N LYS A 57 6.74 13.30 -3.14
CA LYS A 57 7.25 14.67 -3.33
C LYS A 57 8.41 14.75 -4.34
N ARG A 58 9.14 13.65 -4.55
CA ARG A 58 10.16 13.53 -5.61
C ARG A 58 9.59 13.67 -7.02
N LEU A 59 8.42 13.09 -7.29
CA LEU A 59 7.71 13.22 -8.57
C LEU A 59 7.15 14.65 -8.74
N LEU A 60 6.67 15.26 -7.65
CA LEU A 60 6.28 16.68 -7.63
C LEU A 60 7.47 17.61 -7.91
N LYS A 61 8.70 17.22 -7.56
CA LYS A 61 9.94 17.94 -7.88
C LYS A 61 10.46 17.70 -9.31
N GLY A 62 9.68 17.05 -10.19
CA GLY A 62 10.06 16.82 -11.59
C GLY A 62 11.17 15.78 -11.78
N LEU A 63 11.53 15.03 -10.74
CA LEU A 63 12.50 13.95 -10.86
C LEU A 63 11.87 12.78 -11.64
N PRO A 64 12.66 12.08 -12.48
CA PRO A 64 12.16 10.94 -13.25
C PRO A 64 11.50 9.92 -12.33
N LYS A 65 10.49 9.21 -12.84
CA LYS A 65 9.82 8.11 -12.14
C LYS A 65 10.86 7.11 -11.64
N GLY A 66 11.34 7.28 -10.42
CA GLY A 66 12.07 6.24 -9.72
C GLY A 66 11.13 5.05 -9.66
N ARG A 67 11.61 3.86 -10.04
CA ARG A 67 10.77 2.65 -10.04
C ARG A 67 10.12 2.51 -8.67
N SER A 68 8.80 2.67 -8.61
CA SER A 68 8.03 2.50 -7.39
C SER A 68 7.98 1.01 -7.11
N GLN A 69 9.04 0.50 -6.47
CA GLN A 69 9.09 -0.88 -6.02
C GLN A 69 8.35 -0.91 -4.67
N ILE A 70 7.07 -1.26 -4.69
CA ILE A 70 6.45 -1.78 -3.46
C ILE A 70 7.19 -3.08 -3.16
N ASN A 71 8.06 -3.04 -2.16
CA ASN A 71 8.69 -4.23 -1.62
C ASN A 71 7.86 -4.71 -0.42
N ASP A 72 8.07 -5.96 0.00
CA ASP A 72 7.43 -6.54 1.18
C ASP A 72 7.61 -5.68 2.44
N VAL A 73 8.74 -4.95 2.54
CA VAL A 73 8.99 -4.00 3.63
C VAL A 73 8.00 -2.83 3.63
N ILE A 74 7.67 -2.27 2.46
CA ILE A 74 6.71 -1.16 2.34
C ILE A 74 5.30 -1.66 2.60
N ALA A 75 4.96 -2.83 2.04
CA ALA A 75 3.68 -3.47 2.31
C ALA A 75 3.52 -3.76 3.82
N ALA A 76 4.55 -4.28 4.48
CA ALA A 76 4.50 -4.57 5.90
C ALA A 76 4.35 -3.32 6.76
N ARG A 77 5.03 -2.23 6.39
CA ARG A 77 4.82 -0.92 7.02
C ARG A 77 3.40 -0.39 6.81
N GLY A 78 2.88 -0.50 5.59
CA GLY A 78 1.51 -0.11 5.28
C GLY A 78 0.48 -0.89 6.11
N VAL A 79 0.66 -2.21 6.26
CA VAL A 79 -0.20 -3.03 7.13
C VAL A 79 -0.11 -2.54 8.58
N ARG A 80 1.09 -2.30 9.11
CA ARG A 80 1.26 -1.76 10.47
C ARG A 80 0.63 -0.38 10.65
N ALA A 81 0.78 0.50 9.66
CA ALA A 81 0.15 1.82 9.67
C ALA A 81 -1.37 1.70 9.67
N ALA A 82 -1.94 0.82 8.84
CA ALA A 82 -3.38 0.53 8.85
C ALA A 82 -3.84 0.00 10.22
N LEU A 83 -3.14 -0.99 10.78
CA LEU A 83 -3.45 -1.55 12.11
C LEU A 83 -3.37 -0.46 13.19
N SER A 84 -2.32 0.38 13.16
CA SER A 84 -2.15 1.51 14.08
C SER A 84 -3.21 2.60 13.90
N ALA A 85 -3.75 2.76 12.69
CA ALA A 85 -4.84 3.66 12.39
C ALA A 85 -6.22 3.10 12.77
N GLY A 86 -6.30 1.89 13.35
CA GLY A 86 -7.54 1.26 13.78
C GLY A 86 -8.17 0.32 12.74
N TRP A 87 -7.40 -0.13 11.75
CA TRP A 87 -7.85 -1.21 10.88
C TRP A 87 -7.91 -2.52 11.66
N GLU A 88 -9.10 -3.10 11.77
CA GLU A 88 -9.31 -4.39 12.41
C GLU A 88 -9.74 -5.44 11.38
N PRO A 89 -8.83 -6.26 10.86
CA PRO A 89 -9.14 -7.27 9.83
C PRO A 89 -10.13 -8.35 10.31
N ALA A 90 -10.12 -8.66 11.61
CA ALA A 90 -11.07 -9.58 12.24
C ALA A 90 -12.49 -8.98 12.39
N SER A 91 -12.64 -7.66 12.27
CA SER A 91 -13.93 -6.99 12.38
C SER A 91 -14.72 -7.12 11.07
N ARG A 92 -16.01 -7.44 11.17
CA ARG A 92 -16.90 -7.53 9.99
C ARG A 92 -17.46 -6.14 9.68
N GLY A 93 -16.98 -5.52 8.61
CA GLY A 93 -17.40 -4.17 8.23
C GLY A 93 -16.96 -3.74 6.83
N LYS A 94 -17.28 -2.50 6.46
CA LYS A 94 -16.89 -1.92 5.16
C LYS A 94 -15.37 -1.82 5.01
N PRO A 95 -14.84 -1.88 3.77
CA PRO A 95 -13.44 -1.61 3.51
C PRO A 95 -13.06 -0.22 4.00
N MET A 96 -11.90 -0.10 4.65
CA MET A 96 -11.40 1.17 5.16
C MET A 96 -10.31 1.71 4.27
N VAL A 97 -10.36 3.00 3.96
CA VAL A 97 -9.34 3.68 3.19
C VAL A 97 -8.49 4.50 4.15
N PHE A 98 -7.19 4.27 4.12
CA PHE A 98 -6.20 4.97 4.94
C PHE A 98 -5.25 5.73 4.02
N MET A 99 -5.05 7.00 4.31
CA MET A 99 -4.02 7.78 3.64
C MET A 99 -2.70 7.54 4.37
N VAL A 100 -1.70 7.03 3.67
CA VAL A 100 -0.40 6.68 4.25
C VAL A 100 0.66 7.56 3.62
N ASP A 101 1.52 8.19 4.41
CA ASP A 101 2.59 9.03 3.88
C ASP A 101 3.52 8.22 2.95
N ALA A 102 4.28 8.93 2.10
CA ALA A 102 5.12 8.32 1.06
C ALA A 102 6.18 7.31 1.58
N ASN A 103 6.35 7.21 2.91
CA ASN A 103 7.27 6.30 3.60
C ASN A 103 6.58 5.10 4.28
N GLY A 104 5.25 5.05 4.33
CA GLY A 104 4.54 3.99 5.05
C GLY A 104 4.38 4.24 6.56
N ASP A 105 4.42 5.49 7.02
CA ASP A 105 4.33 5.90 8.44
C ASP A 105 3.00 6.62 8.70
#